data_AF-A0AA87DQR4-F1
#
_entry.id   AF-A0AA87DQR4-F1
#
_cell.length_a   1.000
_cell.length_b   1.000
_cell.length_c   1.000
_cell.angle_alpha   90.00
_cell.angle_beta   90.00
_cell.angle_gamma   90.00
#
_symmetry.space_group_name_H-M   'P 1'
#
loop_
_entity.id
_entity.type
_entity.pdbx_description
1 polymer ?
#
loop_
_entity_poly.entity_id
_entity_poly.type
_entity_poly.pdbx_seq_one_letter_code
_entity_poly.pdbx_strand_id
1 'polypeptide(L)'
;MFLILSVYIGLFFLYPIITTPLIMIPLTYRFKYSKIFLILFVLGISLITLRYIPFPTDDGAYHYKAAYLYQSYDSIFEWFSYLMSKDIPTEYGYYNYPLFGLLLYIFSNTGTYSLISFVVCFTVYYLYSSIILDIFQKSNISKWLFLVGFIIILTFVNIRYTASGMRYALAVSITVSLFYKEIRGGFSINKSLFYYLIPILIHASSLIFVLLRILFPLLKNDRIYKKILVLFTFPVLSIVLPVFNINNGYFSFLVEKFDSYQITENYIVLFKWSDLVYVYVGALISVIFIVYYHITLRFQKNEKLKNFYKLVMYVCLLTLSVSPFLTLLDRFVWFVYPLVIISVLLFIASDTEGTSKIKGNKYFISYFMLILCFVGTIIWNRNFLEFLRLLDYNFIEILTKNVYEYFSDLHQFSLSEVVRR
;
A
#
# COMPACT_ATOMS: atom_id res chain seq x y z
N MET A 1 -5.34 20.70 -26.48
CA MET A 1 -5.37 19.72 -25.35
C MET A 1 -5.75 18.31 -25.79
N PHE A 2 -6.81 18.12 -26.59
CA PHE A 2 -7.14 16.79 -27.12
C PHE A 2 -6.01 16.20 -27.97
N LEU A 3 -5.44 16.98 -28.89
CA LEU A 3 -4.29 16.55 -29.69
C LEU A 3 -3.11 16.08 -28.82
N ILE A 4 -2.78 16.81 -27.76
CA ILE A 4 -1.72 16.41 -26.81
C ILE A 4 -2.05 15.06 -26.18
N LEU A 5 -3.29 14.88 -25.68
CA LEU A 5 -3.74 13.61 -25.12
C LEU A 5 -3.61 12.47 -26.14
N SER A 6 -4.08 12.67 -27.38
CA SER A 6 -3.99 11.66 -28.45
C SER A 6 -2.54 11.30 -28.80
N VAL A 7 -1.63 12.27 -28.82
CA VAL A 7 -0.19 12.02 -29.04
C VAL A 7 0.39 11.16 -27.92
N TYR A 8 0.13 11.49 -26.66
CA TYR A 8 0.60 10.68 -25.52
C TYR A 8 -0.01 9.27 -25.54
N ILE A 9 -1.28 9.13 -25.89
CA ILE A 9 -1.92 7.81 -26.05
C ILE A 9 -1.24 7.02 -27.16
N GLY A 10 -1.06 7.60 -28.36
CA GLY A 10 -0.40 6.94 -29.48
C GLY A 10 1.03 6.51 -29.14
N LEU A 11 1.82 7.40 -28.54
CA LEU A 11 3.17 7.07 -28.06
C LEU A 11 3.16 5.99 -26.99
N PHE A 12 2.20 6.03 -26.07
CA PHE A 12 2.07 5.01 -25.02
C PHE A 12 1.74 3.63 -25.61
N PHE A 13 0.88 3.56 -26.62
CA PHE A 13 0.59 2.30 -27.30
C PHE A 13 1.83 1.72 -27.99
N LEU A 14 2.69 2.56 -28.56
CA LEU A 14 3.92 2.14 -29.25
C LEU A 14 5.07 1.80 -28.29
N TYR A 15 5.31 2.64 -27.29
CA TYR A 15 6.44 2.53 -26.35
C TYR A 15 5.98 2.86 -24.93
N PRO A 16 5.21 1.99 -24.27
CA PRO A 16 4.56 2.28 -22.99
C PRO A 16 5.58 2.64 -21.89
N ILE A 17 6.67 1.89 -21.76
CA ILE A 17 7.64 2.10 -20.68
C ILE A 17 8.43 3.40 -20.87
N ILE A 18 8.91 3.68 -22.09
CA ILE A 18 9.63 4.92 -22.40
C ILE A 18 8.71 6.15 -22.28
N THR A 19 7.45 6.02 -22.67
CA THR A 19 6.48 7.11 -22.60
C THR A 19 6.08 7.43 -21.15
N THR A 20 6.17 6.45 -20.24
CA THR A 20 5.72 6.59 -18.85
C THR A 20 6.37 7.76 -18.10
N PRO A 21 7.72 7.90 -18.04
CA PRO A 21 8.36 9.09 -17.47
C PRO A 21 7.90 10.41 -18.10
N LEU A 22 7.64 10.43 -19.41
CA LEU A 22 7.21 11.64 -20.12
C LEU A 22 5.80 12.08 -19.72
N ILE A 23 4.92 11.15 -19.32
CA ILE A 23 3.57 11.46 -18.84
C ILE A 23 3.59 12.30 -17.54
N MET A 24 4.71 12.34 -16.82
CA MET A 24 4.88 13.27 -15.70
C MET A 24 4.74 14.74 -16.12
N ILE A 25 5.10 15.08 -17.35
CA ILE A 25 4.98 16.44 -17.88
C ILE A 25 3.51 16.88 -17.83
N PRO A 26 2.55 16.30 -18.56
CA PRO A 26 1.16 16.75 -18.54
C PRO A 26 0.50 16.64 -17.14
N LEU A 27 0.97 15.72 -16.28
CA LEU A 27 0.53 15.64 -14.88
C LEU A 27 0.88 16.91 -14.08
N THR A 28 2.09 17.44 -14.22
CA THR A 28 2.54 18.65 -13.50
C THR A 28 1.90 19.96 -13.96
N TYR A 29 1.30 20.00 -15.16
CA TYR A 29 0.65 21.20 -15.69
C TYR A 29 -0.87 21.26 -15.44
N ARG A 30 -1.41 20.37 -14.58
CA ARG A 30 -2.84 20.33 -14.20
C ARG A 30 -3.79 20.34 -15.39
N PHE A 31 -3.44 19.61 -16.45
CA PHE A 31 -4.32 19.50 -17.61
C PHE A 31 -5.69 18.92 -17.23
N LYS A 32 -6.73 19.31 -17.97
CA LYS A 32 -8.11 18.81 -17.86
C LYS A 32 -8.18 17.28 -17.80
N TYR A 33 -7.26 16.61 -18.50
CA TYR A 33 -7.17 15.15 -18.61
C TYR A 33 -6.13 14.52 -17.67
N SER A 34 -5.69 15.22 -16.62
CA SER A 34 -4.67 14.73 -15.66
C SER A 34 -4.98 13.35 -15.09
N LYS A 35 -6.26 13.02 -14.85
CA LYS A 35 -6.67 11.68 -14.40
C LYS A 35 -6.40 10.60 -15.45
N ILE A 36 -6.60 10.90 -16.73
CA ILE A 36 -6.30 9.99 -17.83
C ILE A 36 -4.79 9.81 -17.95
N PHE A 37 -4.02 10.90 -17.87
CA PHE A 37 -2.56 10.82 -17.80
C PHE A 37 -2.08 10.00 -16.60
N LEU A 38 -2.72 10.13 -15.44
CA LEU A 38 -2.38 9.29 -14.29
C LEU A 38 -2.66 7.81 -14.56
N ILE A 39 -3.80 7.49 -15.18
CA ILE A 39 -4.13 6.11 -15.56
C ILE A 39 -3.09 5.57 -16.53
N LEU A 40 -2.69 6.33 -17.56
CA LEU A 40 -1.65 5.91 -18.50
C LEU A 40 -0.29 5.72 -17.80
N PHE A 41 0.08 6.64 -16.90
CA PHE A 41 1.31 6.53 -16.13
C PHE A 41 1.34 5.24 -15.29
N VAL A 42 0.25 4.99 -14.55
CA VAL A 42 0.12 3.82 -13.68
C VAL A 42 0.03 2.52 -14.48
N LEU A 43 -0.66 2.54 -15.62
CA LEU A 43 -0.70 1.43 -16.56
C LEU A 43 0.72 1.10 -17.02
N GLY A 44 1.48 2.10 -17.45
CA GLY A 44 2.85 1.95 -17.94
C GLY A 44 3.80 1.29 -16.96
N ILE A 45 3.87 1.79 -15.72
CA ILE A 45 4.72 1.17 -14.68
C ILE A 45 4.25 -0.25 -14.33
N SER A 46 2.95 -0.53 -14.43
CA SER A 46 2.40 -1.83 -14.05
C SER A 46 2.57 -2.88 -15.15
N LEU A 47 2.64 -2.49 -16.44
CA LEU A 47 2.79 -3.43 -17.57
C LEU A 47 3.99 -4.36 -17.41
N ILE A 48 5.08 -3.88 -16.81
CA ILE A 48 6.28 -4.69 -16.55
C ILE A 48 5.93 -5.95 -15.72
N THR A 49 4.94 -5.87 -14.83
CA THR A 49 4.54 -7.00 -13.97
C THR A 49 3.79 -8.11 -14.69
N LEU A 50 3.28 -7.87 -15.90
CA LEU A 50 2.72 -8.94 -16.75
C LEU A 50 3.77 -10.00 -17.09
N ARG A 51 5.04 -9.59 -17.08
CA ARG A 51 6.21 -10.39 -17.41
C ARG A 51 6.86 -11.02 -16.17
N TYR A 52 6.28 -10.81 -14.99
CA TYR A 52 6.84 -11.27 -13.73
C TYR A 52 6.64 -12.78 -13.52
N ILE A 53 7.76 -13.48 -13.31
CA ILE A 53 7.81 -14.87 -12.86
C ILE A 53 8.36 -14.89 -11.42
N PRO A 54 7.52 -15.22 -10.41
CA PRO A 54 7.95 -15.24 -9.02
C PRO A 54 8.96 -16.34 -8.74
N PHE A 55 9.83 -16.14 -7.75
CA PHE A 55 10.56 -17.26 -7.17
C PHE A 55 9.60 -18.19 -6.44
N PRO A 56 9.92 -19.49 -6.32
CA PRO A 56 8.99 -20.46 -5.72
C PRO A 56 8.75 -20.21 -4.23
N THR A 57 9.72 -19.59 -3.56
CA THR A 57 9.64 -19.18 -2.16
C THR A 57 8.95 -17.84 -1.97
N ASP A 58 8.63 -17.10 -3.04
CA ASP A 58 7.92 -15.83 -2.98
C ASP A 58 6.41 -16.07 -2.79
N ASP A 59 5.74 -15.21 -2.01
CA ASP A 59 4.28 -15.23 -1.83
C ASP A 59 3.52 -15.26 -3.18
N GLY A 60 4.04 -14.59 -4.20
CA GLY A 60 3.49 -14.58 -5.56
C GLY A 60 3.35 -15.98 -6.17
N ALA A 61 4.29 -16.89 -5.94
CA ALA A 61 4.21 -18.26 -6.47
C ALA A 61 3.05 -19.04 -5.81
N TYR A 62 2.87 -18.90 -4.50
CA TYR A 62 1.72 -19.50 -3.79
C TYR A 62 0.38 -18.91 -4.25
N HIS A 63 0.34 -17.63 -4.61
CA HIS A 63 -0.84 -17.01 -5.20
C HIS A 63 -1.16 -17.58 -6.58
N TYR A 64 -0.16 -17.77 -7.43
CA TYR A 64 -0.34 -18.36 -8.76
C TYR A 64 -0.74 -19.82 -8.66
N LYS A 65 -0.18 -20.58 -7.71
CA LYS A 65 -0.59 -21.95 -7.42
C LYS A 65 -2.05 -22.06 -7.03
N ALA A 66 -2.50 -21.18 -6.15
CA ALA A 66 -3.90 -21.17 -5.74
C ALA A 66 -4.83 -20.82 -6.91
N ALA A 67 -4.47 -19.83 -7.74
CA ALA A 67 -5.22 -19.51 -8.96
C ALA A 67 -5.27 -20.70 -9.92
N TYR A 68 -4.17 -21.45 -10.08
CA TYR A 68 -4.15 -22.69 -10.85
C TYR A 68 -5.11 -23.74 -10.30
N LEU A 69 -5.12 -23.97 -8.99
CA LEU A 69 -6.06 -24.92 -8.38
C LEU A 69 -7.51 -24.48 -8.53
N TYR A 70 -7.77 -23.17 -8.54
CA TYR A 70 -9.11 -22.63 -8.71
C TYR A 70 -9.70 -22.83 -10.10
N GLN A 71 -8.89 -23.16 -11.12
CA GLN A 71 -9.37 -23.42 -12.48
C GLN A 71 -10.24 -24.68 -12.57
N SER A 72 -10.17 -25.58 -11.58
CA SER A 72 -10.93 -26.83 -11.57
C SER A 72 -12.39 -26.66 -11.15
N TYR A 73 -12.83 -25.45 -10.82
CA TYR A 73 -14.18 -25.18 -10.35
C TYR A 73 -14.97 -24.42 -11.41
N ASP A 74 -16.05 -25.04 -11.89
CA ASP A 74 -16.84 -24.56 -13.03
C ASP A 74 -17.66 -23.31 -12.69
N SER A 75 -17.98 -23.09 -11.41
CA SER A 75 -18.75 -21.93 -10.98
C SER A 75 -18.18 -21.24 -9.73
N ILE A 76 -18.41 -19.92 -9.65
CA ILE A 76 -18.04 -19.11 -8.50
C ILE A 76 -18.70 -19.59 -7.20
N PHE A 77 -19.93 -20.10 -7.26
CA PHE A 77 -20.65 -20.58 -6.09
C PHE A 77 -20.09 -21.89 -5.57
N GLU A 78 -19.75 -22.81 -6.47
CA GLU A 78 -19.06 -24.05 -6.13
C GLU A 78 -17.70 -23.76 -5.51
N TRP A 79 -16.86 -22.99 -6.22
CA TRP A 79 -15.56 -22.55 -5.72
C TRP A 79 -15.68 -21.93 -4.32
N PHE A 80 -16.64 -21.02 -4.12
CA PHE A 80 -16.83 -20.37 -2.82
C PHE A 80 -17.29 -21.35 -1.74
N SER A 81 -18.15 -22.32 -2.06
CA SER A 81 -18.56 -23.37 -1.12
C SER A 81 -17.37 -24.18 -0.64
N TYR A 82 -16.53 -24.67 -1.57
CA TYR A 82 -15.31 -25.43 -1.26
C TYR A 82 -14.27 -24.59 -0.52
N LEU A 83 -14.15 -23.31 -0.87
CA LEU A 83 -13.28 -22.37 -0.16
C LEU A 83 -13.71 -22.27 1.31
N MET A 84 -14.99 -22.02 1.55
CA MET A 84 -15.53 -21.82 2.90
C MET A 84 -15.57 -23.10 3.74
N SER A 85 -15.72 -24.27 3.10
CA SER A 85 -15.58 -25.58 3.77
C SER A 85 -14.13 -25.96 4.08
N LYS A 86 -13.15 -25.18 3.58
CA LYS A 86 -11.69 -25.41 3.72
C LYS A 86 -11.20 -26.66 2.97
N ASP A 87 -11.90 -27.06 1.92
CA ASP A 87 -11.61 -28.26 1.14
C ASP A 87 -10.68 -27.99 -0.07
N ILE A 88 -10.09 -26.80 -0.16
CA ILE A 88 -9.10 -26.47 -1.19
C ILE A 88 -7.69 -26.54 -0.60
N PRO A 89 -6.79 -27.39 -1.14
CA PRO A 89 -5.44 -27.56 -0.62
C PRO A 89 -4.50 -26.42 -1.06
N THR A 90 -4.62 -25.25 -0.40
CA THR A 90 -3.78 -24.08 -0.65
C THR A 90 -2.85 -23.76 0.51
N GLU A 91 -1.68 -23.20 0.23
CA GLU A 91 -0.66 -22.81 1.24
C GLU A 91 -1.14 -21.70 2.18
N TYR A 92 -2.11 -20.91 1.73
CA TYR A 92 -2.80 -19.92 2.56
C TYR A 92 -4.25 -20.34 2.79
N GLY A 93 -4.75 -20.09 4.00
CA GLY A 93 -6.18 -20.18 4.28
C GLY A 93 -6.96 -19.03 3.63
N TYR A 94 -7.20 -19.08 2.31
CA TYR A 94 -7.95 -18.04 1.59
C TYR A 94 -9.42 -17.92 2.04
N TYR A 95 -9.94 -18.90 2.78
CA TYR A 95 -11.21 -18.77 3.51
C TYR A 95 -11.20 -17.62 4.52
N ASN A 96 -10.02 -17.23 5.04
CA ASN A 96 -9.85 -16.04 5.88
C ASN A 96 -9.73 -14.74 5.05
N TYR A 97 -9.56 -14.85 3.73
CA TYR A 97 -9.32 -13.75 2.79
C TYR A 97 -10.17 -13.89 1.51
N PRO A 98 -11.49 -14.05 1.63
CA PRO A 98 -12.34 -14.51 0.53
C PRO A 98 -12.36 -13.53 -0.65
N LEU A 99 -12.17 -12.24 -0.41
CA LEU A 99 -12.16 -11.25 -1.49
C LEU A 99 -10.87 -11.33 -2.31
N PHE A 100 -9.73 -11.63 -1.68
CA PHE A 100 -8.51 -11.91 -2.45
C PHE A 100 -8.58 -13.27 -3.12
N GLY A 101 -9.16 -14.29 -2.48
CA GLY A 101 -9.46 -15.56 -3.13
C GLY A 101 -10.29 -15.38 -4.40
N LEU A 102 -11.30 -14.51 -4.36
CA LEU A 102 -12.15 -14.20 -5.51
C LEU A 102 -11.34 -13.53 -6.64
N LEU A 103 -10.41 -12.63 -6.30
CA LEU A 103 -9.50 -12.05 -7.28
C LEU A 103 -8.69 -13.13 -8.01
N LEU A 104 -8.16 -14.12 -7.27
CA LEU A 104 -7.43 -15.24 -7.88
C LEU A 104 -8.35 -16.09 -8.78
N TYR A 105 -9.58 -16.38 -8.33
CA TYR A 105 -10.56 -17.15 -9.10
C TYR A 105 -10.93 -16.47 -10.43
N ILE A 106 -11.11 -15.14 -10.45
CA ILE A 106 -11.44 -14.41 -11.68
C ILE A 106 -10.37 -14.61 -12.77
N PHE A 107 -9.11 -14.80 -12.39
CA PHE A 107 -8.00 -15.02 -13.31
C PHE A 107 -7.54 -16.50 -13.38
N SER A 108 -8.25 -17.43 -12.75
CA SER A 108 -7.83 -18.85 -12.72
C SER A 108 -7.84 -19.48 -14.12
N ASN A 109 -8.88 -19.17 -14.90
CA ASN A 109 -9.11 -19.79 -16.20
C ASN A 109 -8.26 -19.17 -17.33
N THR A 110 -7.43 -18.15 -17.04
CA THR A 110 -6.62 -17.49 -18.06
C THR A 110 -5.28 -18.20 -18.30
N GLY A 111 -4.85 -19.07 -17.38
CA GLY A 111 -3.51 -19.70 -17.36
C GLY A 111 -2.33 -18.72 -17.18
N THR A 112 -2.62 -17.42 -17.09
CA THR A 112 -1.68 -16.29 -17.11
C THR A 112 -1.77 -15.51 -15.81
N TYR A 113 -1.25 -16.11 -14.74
CA TYR A 113 -1.45 -15.60 -13.37
C TYR A 113 -0.72 -14.28 -13.07
N SER A 114 0.24 -13.88 -13.91
CA SER A 114 0.85 -12.54 -13.83
C SER A 114 -0.14 -11.38 -14.04
N LEU A 115 -1.31 -11.66 -14.64
CA LEU A 115 -2.43 -10.71 -14.67
C LEU A 115 -2.87 -10.28 -13.27
N ILE A 116 -2.77 -11.16 -12.28
CA ILE A 116 -3.13 -10.87 -10.88
C ILE A 116 -2.16 -9.83 -10.31
N SER A 117 -0.85 -10.06 -10.45
CA SER A 117 0.18 -9.10 -10.05
C SER A 117 0.04 -7.77 -10.76
N PHE A 118 -0.29 -7.78 -12.05
CA PHE A 118 -0.59 -6.58 -12.83
C PHE A 118 -1.76 -5.78 -12.27
N VAL A 119 -2.92 -6.42 -12.04
CA VAL A 119 -4.10 -5.74 -11.49
C VAL A 119 -3.82 -5.18 -10.09
N VAL A 120 -3.09 -5.93 -9.26
CA VAL A 120 -2.73 -5.48 -7.90
C VAL A 120 -1.80 -4.28 -7.96
N CYS A 121 -0.70 -4.36 -8.72
CA CYS A 121 0.24 -3.24 -8.87
C CYS A 121 -0.45 -2.00 -9.45
N PHE A 122 -1.25 -2.17 -10.51
CA PHE A 122 -2.04 -1.07 -11.08
C PHE A 122 -2.93 -0.42 -10.03
N THR A 123 -3.66 -1.22 -9.26
CA THR A 123 -4.59 -0.71 -8.23
C THR A 123 -3.84 0.03 -7.12
N VAL A 124 -2.75 -0.54 -6.61
CA VAL A 124 -1.95 0.05 -5.53
C VAL A 124 -1.35 1.40 -5.95
N TYR A 125 -0.67 1.44 -7.09
CA TYR A 125 -0.10 2.68 -7.64
C TYR A 125 -1.19 3.71 -7.92
N TYR A 126 -2.32 3.31 -8.49
CA TYR A 126 -3.44 4.22 -8.76
C TYR A 126 -4.01 4.82 -7.47
N LEU A 127 -4.25 4.00 -6.44
CA LEU A 127 -4.81 4.46 -5.18
C LEU A 127 -3.91 5.48 -4.48
N TYR A 128 -2.59 5.25 -4.41
CA TYR A 128 -1.70 6.22 -3.78
C TYR A 128 -1.48 7.46 -4.63
N SER A 129 -1.15 7.30 -5.92
CA SER A 129 -0.84 8.43 -6.80
C SER A 129 -2.06 9.31 -7.07
N SER A 130 -3.27 8.75 -7.05
CA SER A 130 -4.52 9.53 -7.16
C SER A 130 -4.74 10.45 -5.97
N ILE A 131 -4.33 10.08 -4.75
CA ILE A 131 -4.39 10.96 -3.58
C ILE A 131 -3.48 12.17 -3.79
N ILE A 132 -2.24 11.95 -4.21
CA ILE A 132 -1.26 13.02 -4.45
C ILE A 132 -1.75 13.96 -5.56
N LEU A 133 -2.31 13.40 -6.63
CA LEU A 133 -2.92 14.19 -7.71
C LEU A 133 -4.14 14.99 -7.20
N ASP A 134 -5.02 14.40 -6.39
CA ASP A 134 -6.19 15.08 -5.84
C ASP A 134 -5.79 16.28 -4.96
N ILE A 135 -4.76 16.12 -4.11
CA ILE A 135 -4.18 17.21 -3.31
C ILE A 135 -3.61 18.29 -4.25
N PHE A 136 -2.87 17.91 -5.29
CA PHE A 136 -2.30 18.86 -6.24
C PHE A 136 -3.35 19.68 -6.99
N GLN A 137 -4.44 19.04 -7.38
CA GLN A 137 -5.52 19.71 -8.10
C GLN A 137 -6.35 20.62 -7.21
N LYS A 138 -6.60 20.23 -5.95
CA LYS A 138 -7.50 20.98 -5.06
C LYS A 138 -6.81 22.04 -4.24
N SER A 139 -5.56 21.83 -3.86
CA SER A 139 -4.94 22.60 -2.77
C SER A 139 -3.77 23.46 -3.23
N ASN A 140 -3.71 23.77 -4.53
CA ASN A 140 -2.76 24.70 -5.15
C ASN A 140 -1.26 24.50 -4.82
N ILE A 141 -0.82 23.33 -4.34
CA ILE A 141 0.60 23.08 -4.03
C ILE A 141 1.49 23.27 -5.26
N SER A 142 2.76 23.60 -5.04
CA SER A 142 3.73 23.83 -6.11
C SER A 142 3.97 22.56 -6.93
N LYS A 143 4.34 22.73 -8.21
CA LYS A 143 4.68 21.62 -9.11
C LYS A 143 5.81 20.76 -8.55
N TRP A 144 6.81 21.40 -7.95
CA TRP A 144 7.94 20.73 -7.30
C TRP A 144 7.50 19.86 -6.12
N LEU A 145 6.65 20.40 -5.24
CA LEU A 145 6.15 19.63 -4.10
C LEU A 145 5.27 18.45 -4.53
N PHE A 146 4.45 18.64 -5.57
CA PHE A 146 3.72 17.55 -6.21
C PHE A 146 4.67 16.48 -6.75
N LEU A 147 5.70 16.85 -7.53
CA LEU A 147 6.67 15.92 -8.09
C LEU A 147 7.40 15.14 -6.99
N VAL A 148 7.86 15.81 -5.94
CA VAL A 148 8.52 15.17 -4.79
C VAL A 148 7.58 14.17 -4.14
N GLY A 149 6.36 14.59 -3.78
CA GLY A 149 5.37 13.68 -3.18
C GLY A 149 5.03 12.48 -4.07
N PHE A 150 4.90 12.71 -5.37
CA PHE A 150 4.60 11.68 -6.35
C PHE A 150 5.76 10.67 -6.47
N ILE A 151 7.00 11.13 -6.64
CA ILE A 151 8.19 10.26 -6.74
C ILE A 151 8.41 9.47 -5.45
N ILE A 152 8.21 10.09 -4.28
CA ILE A 152 8.31 9.36 -3.01
C ILE A 152 7.26 8.24 -2.96
N ILE A 153 6.02 8.49 -3.38
CA ILE A 153 4.99 7.42 -3.45
C ILE A 153 5.36 6.34 -4.48
N LEU A 154 5.90 6.72 -5.64
CA LEU A 154 6.32 5.75 -6.64
C LEU A 154 7.44 4.84 -6.15
N THR A 155 8.44 5.42 -5.49
CA THR A 155 9.51 4.64 -4.88
C THR A 155 9.00 3.87 -3.66
N PHE A 156 8.10 4.41 -2.85
CA PHE A 156 7.51 3.69 -1.73
C PHE A 156 6.85 2.38 -2.16
N VAL A 157 6.03 2.43 -3.21
CA VAL A 157 5.40 1.24 -3.80
C VAL A 157 6.49 0.46 -4.54
N ASN A 158 7.21 -0.38 -3.80
CA ASN A 158 8.19 -1.30 -4.36
C ASN A 158 7.47 -2.33 -5.23
N ILE A 159 7.80 -2.36 -6.52
CA ILE A 159 7.07 -3.15 -7.52
C ILE A 159 7.17 -4.66 -7.24
N ARG A 160 8.34 -5.16 -6.81
CA ARG A 160 8.53 -6.58 -6.51
C ARG A 160 7.73 -6.97 -5.30
N TYR A 161 7.84 -6.18 -4.24
CA TYR A 161 7.07 -6.41 -3.02
C TYR A 161 5.57 -6.39 -3.29
N THR A 162 5.10 -5.49 -4.16
CA THR A 162 3.68 -5.39 -4.52
C THR A 162 3.22 -6.55 -5.43
N ALA A 163 4.06 -6.95 -6.40
CA ALA A 163 3.76 -8.03 -7.33
C ALA A 163 3.75 -9.42 -6.66
N SER A 164 4.52 -9.60 -5.59
CA SER A 164 4.57 -10.83 -4.80
C SER A 164 3.66 -10.77 -3.56
N GLY A 165 3.87 -9.80 -2.67
CA GLY A 165 3.12 -9.55 -1.43
C GLY A 165 1.75 -8.89 -1.67
N MET A 166 1.05 -9.36 -2.71
CA MET A 166 -0.13 -8.72 -3.31
C MET A 166 -1.23 -8.39 -2.32
N ARG A 167 -1.61 -9.34 -1.47
CA ARG A 167 -2.68 -9.17 -0.47
C ARG A 167 -2.41 -7.98 0.45
N TYR A 168 -1.21 -7.94 1.00
CA TYR A 168 -0.84 -6.94 1.98
C TYR A 168 -0.84 -5.55 1.35
N ALA A 169 -0.11 -5.37 0.25
CA ALA A 169 -0.01 -4.09 -0.45
C ALA A 169 -1.40 -3.56 -0.89
N LEU A 170 -2.26 -4.44 -1.42
CA LEU A 170 -3.62 -4.09 -1.81
C LEU A 170 -4.47 -3.65 -0.62
N ALA A 171 -4.49 -4.42 0.47
CA ALA A 171 -5.28 -4.07 1.66
C ALA A 171 -4.83 -2.75 2.30
N VAL A 172 -3.51 -2.50 2.40
CA VAL A 172 -2.97 -1.25 2.96
C VAL A 172 -3.34 -0.05 2.09
N SER A 173 -3.14 -0.14 0.76
CA SER A 173 -3.43 0.97 -0.15
C SER A 173 -4.92 1.35 -0.16
N ILE A 174 -5.82 0.37 -0.11
CA ILE A 174 -7.26 0.60 0.03
C ILE A 174 -7.55 1.30 1.36
N THR A 175 -6.98 0.80 2.46
CA THR A 175 -7.20 1.37 3.80
C THR A 175 -6.74 2.84 3.88
N VAL A 176 -5.55 3.15 3.35
CA VAL A 176 -5.02 4.53 3.30
C VAL A 176 -5.89 5.42 2.41
N SER A 177 -6.33 4.92 1.24
CA SER A 177 -7.24 5.66 0.36
C SER A 177 -8.58 5.98 1.05
N LEU A 178 -9.11 5.04 1.83
CA LEU A 178 -10.31 5.26 2.64
C LEU A 178 -10.08 6.33 3.72
N PHE A 179 -8.97 6.26 4.48
CA PHE A 179 -8.62 7.30 5.46
C PHE A 179 -8.56 8.69 4.82
N TYR A 180 -7.97 8.82 3.63
CA TYR A 180 -7.92 10.08 2.91
C TYR A 180 -9.31 10.57 2.49
N LYS A 181 -10.16 9.71 1.94
CA LYS A 181 -11.52 10.08 1.52
C LYS A 181 -12.39 10.54 2.70
N GLU A 182 -12.18 9.95 3.88
CA GLU A 182 -12.95 10.25 5.08
C GLU A 182 -12.64 11.60 5.73
N ILE A 183 -11.56 12.28 5.31
CA ILE A 183 -11.29 13.67 5.72
C ILE A 183 -12.54 14.53 5.50
N ARG A 184 -13.24 14.37 4.36
CA ARG A 184 -14.46 15.14 4.06
C ARG A 184 -15.60 14.91 5.07
N GLY A 185 -15.70 13.70 5.60
CA GLY A 185 -16.68 13.30 6.61
C GLY A 185 -16.26 13.59 8.05
N GLY A 186 -15.05 14.09 8.29
CA GLY A 186 -14.56 14.40 9.64
C GLY A 186 -14.46 13.16 10.55
N PHE A 187 -14.32 11.98 9.95
CA PHE A 187 -14.23 10.70 10.64
C PHE A 187 -15.41 10.42 11.60
N SER A 188 -16.63 10.77 11.20
CA SER A 188 -17.86 10.34 11.89
C SER A 188 -18.13 8.85 11.66
N ILE A 189 -18.97 8.24 12.51
CA ILE A 189 -19.51 6.90 12.25
C ILE A 189 -20.61 7.07 11.21
N ASN A 190 -20.42 6.49 10.02
CA ASN A 190 -21.39 6.55 8.94
C ASN A 190 -21.25 5.32 8.02
N LYS A 191 -22.07 5.24 6.97
CA LYS A 191 -22.10 4.12 6.02
C LYS A 191 -20.75 3.86 5.32
N SER A 192 -19.84 4.82 5.27
CA SER A 192 -18.48 4.64 4.73
C SER A 192 -17.69 3.56 5.48
N LEU A 193 -18.05 3.28 6.74
CA LEU A 193 -17.39 2.23 7.52
C LEU A 193 -17.53 0.84 6.87
N PHE A 194 -18.60 0.58 6.13
CA PHE A 194 -18.78 -0.69 5.41
C PHE A 194 -17.69 -0.92 4.36
N TYR A 195 -17.09 0.13 3.80
CA TYR A 195 -15.99 -0.03 2.85
C TYR A 195 -14.72 -0.61 3.47
N TYR A 196 -14.57 -0.55 4.81
CA TYR A 196 -13.43 -1.18 5.49
C TYR A 196 -13.54 -2.70 5.60
N LEU A 197 -14.69 -3.30 5.25
CA LEU A 197 -14.78 -4.75 5.09
C LEU A 197 -13.89 -5.22 3.93
N ILE A 198 -13.75 -4.41 2.87
CA ILE A 198 -12.96 -4.74 1.68
C ILE A 198 -11.50 -5.09 2.05
N PRO A 199 -10.70 -4.21 2.68
CA PRO A 199 -9.33 -4.54 3.03
C PRO A 199 -9.22 -5.68 4.07
N ILE A 200 -10.19 -5.84 4.97
CA ILE A 200 -10.21 -6.96 5.94
C ILE A 200 -10.34 -8.29 5.21
N LEU A 201 -11.26 -8.38 4.23
CA LEU A 201 -11.48 -9.59 3.43
C LEU A 201 -10.36 -9.88 2.43
N ILE A 202 -9.38 -8.96 2.28
CA ILE A 202 -8.17 -9.15 1.47
C ILE A 202 -6.99 -9.59 2.33
N HIS A 203 -6.78 -8.93 3.48
CA HIS A 203 -5.66 -9.24 4.38
C HIS A 203 -5.91 -8.79 5.83
N ALA A 204 -5.60 -9.69 6.78
CA ALA A 204 -5.88 -9.51 8.20
C ALA A 204 -5.09 -8.37 8.87
N SER A 205 -3.91 -8.02 8.33
CA SER A 205 -3.12 -6.90 8.88
C SER A 205 -3.84 -5.55 8.87
N SER A 206 -4.81 -5.37 7.97
CA SER A 206 -5.61 -4.14 7.91
C SER A 206 -6.53 -4.00 9.13
N LEU A 207 -6.90 -5.12 9.76
CA LEU A 207 -7.89 -5.18 10.84
C LEU A 207 -7.56 -4.21 11.97
N ILE A 208 -6.32 -4.18 12.45
CA ILE A 208 -5.95 -3.32 13.57
C ILE A 208 -6.10 -1.83 13.24
N PHE A 209 -5.80 -1.43 12.01
CA PHE A 209 -5.96 -0.05 11.55
C PHE A 209 -7.43 0.30 11.31
N VAL A 210 -8.24 -0.66 10.85
CA VAL A 210 -9.69 -0.51 10.78
C VAL A 210 -10.30 -0.37 12.17
N LEU A 211 -9.88 -1.20 13.14
CA LEU A 211 -10.31 -1.10 14.53
C LEU A 211 -9.92 0.25 15.14
N LEU A 212 -8.68 0.71 14.91
CA LEU A 212 -8.26 2.05 15.32
C LEU A 212 -9.18 3.12 14.74
N ARG A 213 -9.57 2.99 13.48
CA ARG A 213 -10.51 3.91 12.84
C ARG A 213 -11.91 3.84 13.44
N ILE A 214 -12.46 2.65 13.72
CA ILE A 214 -13.77 2.48 14.36
C ILE A 214 -13.76 3.12 15.75
N LEU A 215 -12.67 2.96 16.51
CA LEU A 215 -12.48 3.55 17.83
C LEU A 215 -12.13 5.04 17.80
N PHE A 216 -11.74 5.59 16.65
CA PHE A 216 -11.28 6.97 16.51
C PHE A 216 -12.25 8.05 17.06
N PRO A 217 -13.59 7.94 16.94
CA PRO A 217 -14.51 8.89 17.57
C PRO A 217 -14.30 9.02 19.08
N LEU A 218 -13.95 7.92 19.75
CA LEU A 218 -13.61 7.91 21.18
C LEU A 218 -12.24 8.55 21.42
N LEU A 219 -11.32 8.50 20.45
CA LEU A 219 -9.97 9.04 20.56
C LEU A 219 -9.87 10.55 20.23
N LYS A 220 -10.95 11.17 19.73
CA LYS A 220 -10.96 12.58 19.29
C LYS A 220 -10.50 13.59 20.36
N ASN A 221 -10.70 13.33 21.64
CA ASN A 221 -10.36 14.30 22.70
C ASN A 221 -8.87 14.35 23.07
N ASP A 222 -7.98 13.63 22.37
CA ASP A 222 -6.50 13.76 22.39
C ASP A 222 -5.83 13.80 23.79
N ARG A 223 -6.50 13.18 24.78
CA ARG A 223 -6.00 13.10 26.16
C ARG A 223 -4.81 12.14 26.24
N ILE A 224 -3.86 12.43 27.14
CA ILE A 224 -2.61 11.67 27.24
C ILE A 224 -2.82 10.19 27.55
N TYR A 225 -3.77 9.84 28.42
CA TYR A 225 -4.07 8.43 28.74
C TYR A 225 -4.52 7.63 27.51
N LYS A 226 -5.17 8.25 26.52
CA LYS A 226 -5.56 7.58 25.27
C LYS A 226 -4.36 7.27 24.39
N LYS A 227 -3.34 8.13 24.40
CA LYS A 227 -2.08 7.89 23.69
C LYS A 227 -1.30 6.77 24.34
N ILE A 228 -1.21 6.78 25.67
CA ILE A 228 -0.61 5.71 26.47
C ILE A 228 -1.33 4.39 26.16
N LEU A 229 -2.66 4.37 26.20
CA LEU A 229 -3.45 3.19 25.84
C LEU A 229 -3.09 2.65 24.45
N VAL A 230 -3.05 3.53 23.43
CA VAL A 230 -2.68 3.12 22.06
C VAL A 230 -1.24 2.61 22.00
N LEU A 231 -0.28 3.30 22.63
CA LEU A 231 1.13 2.92 22.66
C LEU A 231 1.37 1.58 23.38
N PHE A 232 0.57 1.23 24.38
CA PHE A 232 0.67 -0.04 25.09
C PHE A 232 -0.26 -1.13 24.54
N THR A 233 -0.98 -0.89 23.44
CA THR A 233 -1.92 -1.87 22.86
C THR A 233 -1.23 -3.21 22.60
N PHE A 234 -0.15 -3.22 21.82
CA PHE A 234 0.53 -4.46 21.45
C PHE A 234 1.32 -5.12 22.58
N PRO A 235 2.07 -4.38 23.43
CA PRO A 235 2.70 -4.97 24.60
C PRO A 235 1.71 -5.65 25.56
N VAL A 236 0.51 -5.07 25.71
CA VAL A 236 -0.56 -5.71 26.50
C VAL A 236 -1.14 -6.92 25.77
N LEU A 237 -1.41 -6.82 24.46
CA LEU A 237 -1.92 -7.93 23.66
C LEU A 237 -0.96 -9.12 23.63
N SER A 238 0.37 -8.93 23.60
CA SER A 238 1.35 -10.03 23.65
C SER A 238 1.32 -10.82 24.96
N ILE A 239 0.91 -10.20 26.06
CA ILE A 239 0.77 -10.88 27.36
C ILE A 239 -0.61 -11.55 27.46
N VAL A 240 -1.64 -10.89 26.93
CA VAL A 240 -3.04 -11.24 27.16
C VAL A 240 -3.57 -12.25 26.15
N LEU A 241 -3.23 -12.13 24.86
CA LEU A 241 -3.77 -12.99 23.80
C LEU A 241 -3.45 -14.49 24.00
N PRO A 242 -2.25 -14.91 24.44
CA PRO A 242 -1.94 -16.32 24.68
C PRO A 242 -2.82 -16.98 25.76
N VAL A 243 -3.45 -16.18 26.64
CA VAL A 243 -4.32 -16.68 27.72
C VAL A 243 -5.75 -16.94 27.23
N PHE A 244 -6.16 -16.34 26.11
CA PHE A 244 -7.51 -16.48 25.58
C PHE A 244 -7.64 -17.71 24.68
N ASN A 245 -8.12 -18.82 25.24
CA ASN A 245 -8.53 -20.00 24.46
C ASN A 245 -9.97 -19.83 23.92
N ILE A 246 -10.14 -18.96 22.92
CA ILE A 246 -11.44 -18.74 22.27
C ILE A 246 -11.54 -19.64 21.03
N ASN A 247 -12.49 -20.59 21.07
CA ASN A 247 -12.75 -21.53 19.98
C ASN A 247 -13.56 -20.89 18.83
N ASN A 248 -13.04 -19.80 18.25
CA ASN A 248 -13.56 -19.20 17.03
C ASN A 248 -12.45 -19.24 15.96
N GLY A 249 -12.71 -19.95 14.85
CA GLY A 249 -11.68 -20.26 13.84
C GLY A 249 -10.98 -19.04 13.23
N TYR A 250 -11.62 -17.88 13.14
CA TYR A 250 -10.94 -16.66 12.65
C TYR A 250 -10.13 -15.98 13.74
N PHE A 251 -10.61 -16.00 15.00
CA PHE A 251 -9.87 -15.43 16.12
C PHE A 251 -8.62 -16.26 16.45
N SER A 252 -8.75 -17.59 16.46
CA SER A 252 -7.59 -18.49 16.64
C SER A 252 -6.54 -18.25 15.56
N PHE A 253 -6.97 -18.10 14.30
CA PHE A 253 -6.09 -17.74 13.20
C PHE A 253 -5.33 -16.41 13.42
N LEU A 254 -6.00 -15.39 13.94
CA LEU A 254 -5.36 -14.10 14.26
C LEU A 254 -4.33 -14.24 15.40
N VAL A 255 -4.64 -15.02 16.43
CA VAL A 255 -3.73 -15.29 17.56
C VAL A 255 -2.51 -16.05 17.06
N GLU A 256 -2.67 -17.14 16.31
CA GLU A 256 -1.56 -17.91 15.72
C GLU A 256 -0.66 -17.02 14.84
N LYS A 257 -1.26 -16.17 14.01
CA LYS A 257 -0.49 -15.21 13.20
C LYS A 257 0.27 -14.23 14.06
N PHE A 258 -0.36 -13.69 15.10
CA PHE A 258 0.28 -12.74 15.99
C PHE A 258 1.46 -13.38 16.72
N ASP A 259 1.27 -14.57 17.30
CA ASP A 259 2.31 -15.31 18.01
C ASP A 259 3.50 -15.65 17.11
N SER A 260 3.23 -16.07 15.86
CA SER A 260 4.29 -16.35 14.89
C SER A 260 5.15 -15.12 14.59
N TYR A 261 4.55 -13.91 14.60
CA TYR A 261 5.26 -12.67 14.29
C TYR A 261 5.97 -12.05 15.50
N GLN A 262 5.79 -12.58 16.71
CA GLN A 262 6.54 -12.11 17.89
C GLN A 262 7.99 -12.62 17.89
N ILE A 263 8.28 -13.72 17.20
CA ILE A 263 9.59 -14.37 17.21
C ILE A 263 10.54 -13.67 16.23
N THR A 264 11.11 -12.54 16.63
CA THR A 264 12.01 -11.72 15.78
C THR A 264 13.24 -12.51 15.28
N GLU A 265 13.77 -13.45 16.06
CA GLU A 265 14.93 -14.26 15.69
C GLU A 265 14.72 -15.08 14.40
N ASN A 266 13.50 -15.58 14.20
CA ASN A 266 13.15 -16.36 13.00
C ASN A 266 13.18 -15.52 11.72
N TYR A 267 12.99 -14.20 11.85
CA TYR A 267 12.82 -13.32 10.70
C TYR A 267 14.01 -12.40 10.46
N ILE A 268 14.82 -12.09 11.47
CA ILE A 268 15.95 -11.15 11.31
C ILE A 268 16.95 -11.60 10.23
N VAL A 269 17.12 -12.90 10.05
CA VAL A 269 17.98 -13.50 9.00
C VAL A 269 17.42 -13.27 7.59
N LEU A 270 16.10 -13.06 7.47
CA LEU A 270 15.42 -12.78 6.20
C LEU A 270 15.47 -11.29 5.82
N PHE A 271 15.74 -10.39 6.77
CA PHE A 271 15.85 -8.96 6.50
C PHE A 271 17.23 -8.63 5.95
N LYS A 272 17.28 -8.09 4.72
CA LYS A 272 18.49 -7.46 4.22
C LYS A 272 18.73 -6.15 4.97
N TRP A 273 19.96 -5.64 4.93
CA TRP A 273 20.30 -4.32 5.49
C TRP A 273 19.41 -3.19 4.96
N SER A 274 18.98 -3.25 3.69
CA SER A 274 18.03 -2.29 3.09
C SER A 274 16.70 -2.26 3.82
N ASP A 275 16.22 -3.44 4.22
CA ASP A 275 14.91 -3.64 4.82
C ASP A 275 14.94 -3.14 6.25
N LEU A 276 16.00 -3.47 7.01
CA LEU A 276 16.22 -2.93 8.35
C LEU A 276 16.27 -1.40 8.35
N VAL A 277 17.03 -0.78 7.44
CA VAL A 277 17.11 0.68 7.36
C VAL A 277 15.75 1.29 7.04
N TYR A 278 15.00 0.72 6.10
CA TYR A 278 13.64 1.16 5.79
C TYR A 278 12.73 1.14 7.03
N VAL A 279 12.74 0.03 7.78
CA VAL A 279 11.91 -0.12 8.98
C VAL A 279 12.29 0.89 10.07
N TYR A 280 13.59 1.03 10.37
CA TYR A 280 14.05 1.95 11.42
C TYR A 280 13.86 3.42 11.03
N VAL A 281 14.02 3.79 9.75
CA VAL A 281 13.66 5.13 9.27
C VAL A 281 12.17 5.38 9.42
N GLY A 282 11.31 4.39 9.14
CA GLY A 282 9.87 4.47 9.39
C GLY A 282 9.50 4.67 10.86
N ALA A 283 10.18 3.97 11.76
CA ALA A 283 10.02 4.17 13.21
C ALA A 283 10.46 5.59 13.64
N LEU A 284 11.60 6.07 13.14
CA LEU A 284 12.07 7.44 13.38
C LEU A 284 11.07 8.49 12.87
N ILE A 285 10.54 8.31 11.66
CA ILE A 285 9.49 9.17 11.09
C ILE A 285 8.26 9.18 12.01
N SER A 286 7.88 8.03 12.59
CA SER A 286 6.76 7.95 13.53
C SER A 286 6.99 8.83 14.77
N VAL A 287 8.18 8.78 15.36
CA VAL A 287 8.56 9.63 16.51
C VAL A 287 8.50 11.11 16.12
N ILE A 288 9.13 11.48 15.00
CA ILE A 288 9.16 12.87 14.52
C ILE A 288 7.73 13.38 14.27
N PHE A 289 6.87 12.56 13.65
CA PHE A 289 5.49 12.94 13.36
C PHE A 289 4.66 13.17 14.63
N ILE A 290 4.83 12.35 15.67
CA ILE A 290 4.15 12.54 16.97
C ILE A 290 4.56 13.87 17.59
N VAL A 291 5.87 14.17 17.61
CA VAL A 291 6.39 15.46 18.10
C VAL A 291 5.82 16.61 17.26
N TYR A 292 5.86 16.48 15.94
CA TYR A 292 5.36 17.50 15.02
C TYR A 292 3.86 17.76 15.19
N TYR A 293 3.07 16.72 15.46
CA TYR A 293 1.66 16.86 15.75
C TYR A 293 1.42 17.73 16.99
N HIS A 294 2.20 17.53 18.06
CA HIS A 294 2.05 18.30 19.30
C HIS A 294 2.57 19.74 19.22
N ILE A 295 3.60 20.00 18.43
CA ILE A 295 4.14 21.35 18.27
C ILE A 295 3.30 22.16 17.27
N THR A 296 2.83 21.52 16.19
CA THR A 296 2.27 22.25 15.03
C THR A 296 0.90 21.74 14.60
N LEU A 297 0.77 20.46 14.20
CA LEU A 297 -0.43 20.01 13.45
C LEU A 297 -1.74 20.05 14.26
N ARG A 298 -1.68 19.91 15.60
CA ARG A 298 -2.87 19.97 16.46
C ARG A 298 -3.54 21.35 16.46
N PHE A 299 -2.83 22.41 16.08
CA PHE A 299 -3.33 23.78 16.06
C PHE A 299 -4.00 24.16 14.74
N GLN A 300 -4.21 23.18 13.85
CA GLN A 300 -4.86 23.43 12.57
C GLN A 300 -6.32 23.88 12.74
N LYS A 301 -6.69 24.99 12.07
CA LYS A 301 -8.04 25.58 12.13
C LYS A 301 -9.11 24.65 11.55
N ASN A 302 -8.78 23.93 10.48
CA ASN A 302 -9.71 23.00 9.85
C ASN A 302 -9.82 21.71 10.70
N GLU A 303 -10.93 21.58 11.43
CA GLU A 303 -11.23 20.43 12.31
C GLU A 303 -11.16 19.08 11.59
N LYS A 304 -11.62 19.00 10.34
CA LYS A 304 -11.60 17.76 9.56
C LYS A 304 -10.18 17.30 9.27
N LEU A 305 -9.32 18.25 8.91
CA LEU A 305 -7.90 17.99 8.65
C LEU A 305 -7.13 17.72 9.94
N LYS A 306 -7.43 18.44 11.03
CA LYS A 306 -6.90 18.17 12.36
C LYS A 306 -7.21 16.74 12.81
N ASN A 307 -8.42 16.25 12.55
CA ASN A 307 -8.80 14.87 12.85
C ASN A 307 -7.99 13.85 12.03
N PHE A 308 -7.68 14.16 10.77
CA PHE A 308 -6.79 13.31 9.98
C PHE A 308 -5.39 13.23 10.59
N TYR A 309 -4.77 14.37 10.93
CA TYR A 309 -3.46 14.38 11.58
C TYR A 309 -3.44 13.62 12.91
N LYS A 310 -4.53 13.71 13.67
CA LYS A 310 -4.70 12.96 14.91
C LYS A 310 -4.80 11.46 14.67
N LEU A 311 -5.52 11.03 13.63
CA LEU A 311 -5.55 9.62 13.22
C LEU A 311 -4.14 9.13 12.85
N VAL A 312 -3.40 9.90 12.05
CA VAL A 312 -2.02 9.55 11.67
C VAL A 312 -1.10 9.50 12.88
N MET A 313 -1.24 10.41 13.84
CA MET A 313 -0.51 10.37 15.11
C MET A 313 -0.78 9.07 15.88
N TYR A 314 -2.05 8.63 15.96
CA TYR A 314 -2.37 7.34 16.57
C TYR A 314 -1.84 6.14 15.78
N VAL A 315 -1.80 6.21 14.45
CA VAL A 315 -1.14 5.19 13.61
C VAL A 315 0.36 5.12 13.93
N CYS A 316 1.03 6.26 14.10
CA CYS A 316 2.43 6.31 14.51
C CYS A 316 2.64 5.73 15.92
N LEU A 317 1.78 6.06 16.89
CA LEU A 317 1.84 5.46 18.23
C LEU A 317 1.63 3.94 18.20
N LEU A 318 0.67 3.48 17.41
CA LEU A 318 0.41 2.06 17.23
C LEU A 318 1.60 1.36 16.54
N THR A 319 2.27 2.03 15.61
CA THR A 319 3.51 1.52 14.98
C THR A 319 4.65 1.41 15.99
N LEU A 320 4.82 2.39 16.88
CA LEU A 320 5.81 2.31 17.95
C LEU A 320 5.48 1.22 18.98
N SER A 321 4.20 0.89 19.18
CA SER A 321 3.80 -0.19 20.10
C SER A 321 4.28 -1.57 19.66
N VAL A 322 4.54 -1.78 18.36
CA VAL A 322 5.08 -3.04 17.82
C VAL A 322 6.59 -3.01 17.62
N SER A 323 7.31 -2.02 18.16
CA SER A 323 8.77 -1.92 17.99
C SER A 323 9.56 -3.16 18.43
N PRO A 324 9.14 -3.96 19.43
CA PRO A 324 9.84 -5.20 19.78
C PRO A 324 9.73 -6.32 18.73
N PHE A 325 8.75 -6.23 17.82
CA PHE A 325 8.40 -7.28 16.87
C PHE A 325 8.74 -6.82 15.43
N LEU A 326 9.95 -7.12 14.97
CA LEU A 326 10.49 -6.56 13.72
C LEU A 326 9.58 -6.80 12.51
N THR A 327 9.00 -7.99 12.39
CA THR A 327 8.10 -8.36 11.28
C THR A 327 6.78 -7.58 11.30
N LEU A 328 6.24 -7.29 12.48
CA LEU A 328 5.05 -6.43 12.61
C LEU A 328 5.40 -4.97 12.35
N LEU A 329 6.57 -4.52 12.82
CA LEU A 329 7.07 -3.17 12.60
C LEU A 329 7.25 -2.88 11.10
N ASP A 330 7.87 -3.79 10.34
CA ASP A 330 8.00 -3.71 8.88
C ASP A 330 6.66 -3.45 8.19
N ARG A 331 5.66 -4.26 8.56
CA ARG A 331 4.30 -4.09 8.05
C ARG A 331 3.74 -2.73 8.48
N PHE A 332 3.79 -2.37 9.74
CA PHE A 332 3.10 -1.15 10.21
C PHE A 332 3.71 0.12 9.60
N VAL A 333 5.01 0.11 9.33
CA VAL A 333 5.70 1.19 8.63
C VAL A 333 5.14 1.44 7.22
N TRP A 334 4.59 0.42 6.54
CA TRP A 334 3.86 0.61 5.26
C TRP A 334 2.60 1.48 5.37
N PHE A 335 2.01 1.63 6.55
CA PHE A 335 0.94 2.62 6.77
C PHE A 335 1.51 4.02 7.03
N VAL A 336 2.64 4.09 7.73
CA VAL A 336 3.25 5.36 8.17
C VAL A 336 3.72 6.19 6.99
N TYR A 337 4.56 5.65 6.10
CA TYR A 337 5.12 6.40 4.97
C TYR A 337 4.05 7.15 4.15
N PRO A 338 3.03 6.49 3.56
CA PRO A 338 2.05 7.20 2.75
C PRO A 338 1.20 8.17 3.57
N LEU A 339 0.81 7.84 4.81
CA LEU A 339 0.01 8.73 5.65
C LEU A 339 0.77 9.98 6.07
N VAL A 340 2.07 9.88 6.37
CA VAL A 340 2.93 11.02 6.69
C VAL A 340 3.13 11.90 5.47
N ILE A 341 3.41 11.33 4.29
CA ILE A 341 3.54 12.09 3.02
C ILE A 341 2.25 12.87 2.76
N ILE A 342 1.09 12.19 2.80
CA ILE A 342 -0.22 12.81 2.61
C ILE A 342 -0.44 13.94 3.63
N SER A 343 -0.11 13.70 4.90
CA SER A 343 -0.28 14.69 5.96
C SER A 343 0.56 15.94 5.75
N VAL A 344 1.83 15.77 5.38
CA VAL A 344 2.74 16.88 5.10
C VAL A 344 2.28 17.68 3.90
N LEU A 345 1.91 17.01 2.80
CA LEU A 345 1.40 17.69 1.61
C LEU A 345 0.14 18.50 1.91
N LEU A 346 -0.82 17.91 2.64
CA LEU A 346 -2.03 18.62 3.06
C LEU A 346 -1.72 19.79 3.99
N PHE A 347 -0.73 19.65 4.89
CA PHE A 347 -0.36 20.72 5.82
C PHE A 347 0.18 21.93 5.07
N ILE A 348 1.19 21.71 4.21
CA ILE A 348 1.77 22.77 3.38
C ILE A 348 0.69 23.40 2.49
N ALA A 349 -0.24 22.61 1.98
CA ALA A 349 -1.31 23.13 1.13
C ALA A 349 -2.30 24.02 1.88
N SER A 350 -2.73 23.58 3.06
CA SER A 350 -3.75 24.27 3.87
C SER A 350 -3.28 25.58 4.50
N ASP A 351 -1.98 25.78 4.61
CA ASP A 351 -1.39 26.95 5.27
C ASP A 351 -1.09 28.10 4.29
N THR A 352 -1.32 27.89 2.99
CA THR A 352 -1.26 28.95 1.96
C THR A 352 -2.36 30.03 2.13
N GLU A 353 -3.36 29.77 2.97
CA GLU A 353 -4.46 30.69 3.31
C GLU A 353 -4.22 31.49 4.62
N GLY A 354 -3.09 31.29 5.32
CA GLY A 354 -2.84 31.84 6.67
C GLY A 354 -1.70 32.87 6.76
N THR A 355 -2.05 34.11 7.09
CA THR A 355 -1.13 35.19 7.48
C THR A 355 -0.37 34.88 8.79
N SER A 356 0.96 34.76 8.76
CA SER A 356 1.84 35.28 9.83
C SER A 356 3.33 35.36 9.41
N LYS A 357 4.04 36.33 10.01
CA LYS A 357 5.39 36.83 9.71
C LYS A 357 6.57 35.85 9.96
N ILE A 358 6.34 34.55 10.11
CA ILE A 358 7.42 33.56 10.39
C ILE A 358 7.50 32.57 9.22
N LYS A 359 7.94 33.06 8.05
CA LYS A 359 7.96 32.25 6.80
C LYS A 359 9.18 31.34 6.65
N GLY A 360 10.29 31.61 7.34
CA GLY A 360 11.57 30.93 7.06
C GLY A 360 11.69 29.49 7.55
N ASN A 361 10.99 29.10 8.63
CA ASN A 361 11.26 27.81 9.30
C ASN A 361 10.01 26.95 9.60
N LYS A 362 8.82 27.38 9.19
CA LYS A 362 7.55 26.70 9.55
C LYS A 362 7.40 25.30 8.95
N TYR A 363 7.95 25.11 7.75
CA TYR A 363 7.87 23.85 7.01
C TYR A 363 9.15 23.01 7.11
N PHE A 364 10.13 23.41 7.93
CA PHE A 364 11.40 22.69 8.05
C PHE A 364 11.19 21.21 8.41
N ILE A 365 10.37 20.95 9.45
CA ILE A 365 10.05 19.58 9.88
C ILE A 365 9.29 18.82 8.78
N SER A 366 8.41 19.49 8.04
CA SER A 366 7.69 18.90 6.90
C SER A 366 8.65 18.44 5.80
N TYR A 367 9.57 19.31 5.36
CA TYR A 367 10.57 18.97 4.34
C TYR A 367 11.54 17.90 4.83
N PHE A 368 11.96 17.96 6.10
CA PHE A 368 12.82 16.95 6.70
C PHE A 368 12.15 15.57 6.70
N MET A 369 10.87 15.47 7.08
CA MET A 369 10.13 14.21 6.99
C MET A 369 9.99 13.71 5.54
N LEU A 370 9.77 14.58 4.56
CA LEU A 370 9.72 14.18 3.14
C LEU A 370 11.08 13.64 2.67
N ILE A 371 12.19 14.26 3.09
CA ILE A 371 13.55 13.77 2.79
C ILE A 371 13.77 12.40 3.42
N LEU A 372 13.42 12.21 4.69
CA LEU A 372 13.51 10.90 5.36
C LEU A 372 12.64 9.85 4.65
N CYS A 373 11.43 10.24 4.23
CA CYS A 373 10.56 9.37 3.44
C CYS A 373 11.27 8.93 2.16
N PHE A 374 11.78 9.89 1.39
CA PHE A 374 12.48 9.66 0.12
C PHE A 374 13.72 8.77 0.28
N VAL A 375 14.56 9.05 1.26
CA VAL A 375 15.78 8.26 1.53
C VAL A 375 15.41 6.84 1.91
N GLY A 376 14.46 6.67 2.83
CA GLY A 376 13.99 5.34 3.24
C GLY A 376 13.43 4.53 2.06
N THR A 377 12.64 5.15 1.19
CA THR A 377 12.02 4.46 0.05
C THR A 377 13.00 4.16 -1.08
N ILE A 378 14.03 4.99 -1.29
CA ILE A 378 15.13 4.66 -2.21
C ILE A 378 15.90 3.44 -1.72
N ILE A 379 16.28 3.42 -0.44
CA ILE A 379 17.06 2.31 0.14
C ILE A 379 16.26 1.01 0.05
N TRP A 380 14.95 1.07 0.33
CA TRP A 380 14.02 -0.05 0.16
C TRP A 380 13.97 -0.60 -1.29
N ASN A 381 14.22 0.23 -2.30
CA ASN A 381 14.20 -0.17 -3.71
C ASN A 381 15.58 -0.50 -4.28
N ARG A 382 16.62 -0.62 -3.44
CA ARG A 382 17.99 -0.91 -3.89
C ARG A 382 18.10 -2.14 -4.81
N ASN A 383 17.19 -3.10 -4.65
CA ASN A 383 17.14 -4.34 -5.42
C ASN A 383 16.14 -4.31 -6.59
N PHE A 384 15.68 -3.13 -7.04
CA PHE A 384 14.78 -3.02 -8.19
C PHE A 384 15.37 -3.71 -9.44
N LEU A 385 16.68 -3.68 -9.62
CA LEU A 385 17.34 -4.40 -10.72
C LEU A 385 17.23 -5.93 -10.58
N GLU A 386 17.11 -6.48 -9.37
CA GLU A 386 16.81 -7.91 -9.18
C GLU A 386 15.41 -8.24 -9.71
N PHE A 387 14.43 -7.34 -9.54
CA PHE A 387 13.10 -7.54 -10.10
C PHE A 387 13.11 -7.64 -11.62
N LEU A 388 13.91 -6.81 -12.29
CA LEU A 388 14.03 -6.88 -13.76
C LEU A 388 14.59 -8.21 -14.25
N ARG A 389 15.33 -8.96 -13.41
CA ARG A 389 15.82 -10.32 -13.73
C ARG A 389 14.74 -11.39 -13.56
N LEU A 390 13.63 -11.07 -12.90
CA LEU A 390 12.48 -11.95 -12.72
C LEU A 390 11.44 -11.77 -13.84
N LEU A 391 11.79 -10.99 -14.85
CA LEU A 391 10.98 -10.80 -16.02
C LEU A 391 11.42 -11.82 -17.08
N ASP A 392 10.46 -12.40 -17.79
CA ASP A 392 10.70 -13.23 -18.98
C ASP A 392 11.19 -12.41 -20.20
N TYR A 393 11.29 -11.08 -20.06
CA TYR A 393 11.83 -10.15 -21.05
C TYR A 393 13.22 -9.66 -20.70
N ASN A 394 14.05 -9.44 -21.71
CA ASN A 394 15.31 -8.71 -21.56
C ASN A 394 15.08 -7.18 -21.49
N PHE A 395 16.12 -6.43 -21.12
CA PHE A 395 16.03 -4.98 -20.94
C PHE A 395 15.59 -4.22 -22.21
N ILE A 396 16.03 -4.65 -23.40
CA ILE A 396 15.67 -4.00 -24.66
C ILE A 396 14.19 -4.26 -24.96
N GLU A 397 13.73 -5.48 -24.75
CA GLU A 397 12.31 -5.85 -24.92
C GLU A 397 11.42 -5.04 -23.99
N ILE A 398 11.81 -4.90 -22.72
CA ILE A 398 11.06 -4.08 -21.75
C ILE A 398 10.88 -2.63 -22.25
N LEU A 399 11.89 -2.06 -22.90
CA LEU A 399 11.82 -0.67 -23.35
C LEU A 399 11.13 -0.50 -24.70
N THR A 400 11.24 -1.47 -25.60
CA THR A 400 10.85 -1.32 -27.01
C THR A 400 9.53 -2.00 -27.37
N LYS A 401 9.05 -2.95 -26.57
CA LYS A 401 7.80 -3.67 -26.84
C LYS A 401 6.58 -2.77 -26.66
N ASN A 402 5.66 -2.87 -27.62
CA ASN A 402 4.42 -2.10 -27.60
C ASN A 402 3.39 -2.75 -26.65
N VAL A 403 2.27 -2.06 -26.40
CA VAL A 403 1.25 -2.56 -25.45
C VAL A 403 0.70 -3.93 -25.84
N TYR A 404 0.43 -4.17 -27.14
CA TYR A 404 -0.08 -5.47 -27.58
C TYR A 404 0.91 -6.60 -27.28
N GLU A 405 2.19 -6.38 -27.57
CA GLU A 405 3.23 -7.37 -27.32
C GLU A 405 3.41 -7.67 -25.83
N TYR A 406 3.17 -6.70 -24.95
CA TYR A 406 3.16 -6.93 -23.50
C TYR A 406 2.07 -7.91 -23.04
N PHE A 407 0.97 -8.02 -23.78
CA PHE A 407 -0.13 -8.95 -23.50
C PHE A 407 -0.10 -10.23 -24.35
N SER A 408 0.73 -10.30 -25.40
CA SER A 408 0.83 -11.48 -26.26
C SER A 408 1.78 -12.51 -25.66
N ASP A 409 1.51 -13.80 -25.79
CA ASP A 409 2.43 -14.86 -25.34
C ASP A 409 2.87 -14.68 -23.87
N LEU A 410 1.91 -14.36 -22.99
CA LEU A 410 2.16 -14.36 -21.55
C LEU A 410 2.49 -15.78 -21.07
N HIS A 411 3.40 -15.89 -20.11
CA HIS A 411 3.82 -17.19 -19.55
C HIS A 411 2.60 -17.98 -19.05
N GLN A 412 2.43 -19.18 -19.60
CA GLN A 412 1.38 -20.12 -19.22
C GLN A 412 1.92 -21.02 -18.12
N PHE A 413 1.47 -20.82 -16.89
CA PHE A 413 2.00 -21.55 -15.74
C PHE A 413 1.46 -22.99 -15.71
N SER A 414 2.37 -23.97 -15.70
CA SER A 414 2.02 -25.39 -15.55
C SER A 414 2.19 -25.87 -14.10
N LEU A 415 1.44 -26.92 -13.72
CA LEU A 415 1.58 -27.54 -12.39
C LEU A 415 3.03 -27.97 -12.10
N SER A 416 3.78 -28.44 -13.11
CA SER A 416 5.18 -28.83 -12.94
C SER A 416 6.08 -27.65 -12.56
N GLU A 417 5.83 -26.45 -13.06
CA GLU A 417 6.59 -25.24 -12.70
C GLU A 417 6.20 -24.69 -11.33
N VAL A 418 4.96 -24.96 -10.93
CA VAL A 418 4.36 -24.55 -9.65
C VAL A 418 4.69 -25.54 -8.51
N VAL A 419 5.01 -26.80 -8.83
CA VAL A 419 5.28 -27.89 -7.86
C VAL A 419 6.75 -28.31 -7.79
N ARG A 420 7.54 -28.23 -8.89
CA ARG A 420 8.95 -28.68 -8.91
C ARG A 420 9.98 -27.60 -8.60
N ARG A 421 9.57 -26.37 -8.32
CA ARG A 421 10.52 -25.30 -7.96
C ARG A 421 10.37 -24.92 -6.51
#